data_AF-A0A9Q3GVV6-F1
#
_entry.id   AF-A0A9Q3GVV6-F1
#
_cell.length_a   1.000
_cell.length_b   1.000
_cell.length_c   1.000
_cell.angle_alpha   90.00
_cell.angle_beta   90.00
_cell.angle_gamma   90.00
#
_symmetry.space_group_name_H-M   'P 1'
#
loop_
_entity.id
_entity.type
_entity.pdbx_description
1 polymer ?
#
loop_
_entity_poly.entity_id
_entity_poly.type
_entity_poly.pdbx_seq_one_letter_code
_entity_poly.pdbx_strand_id
1 'polypeptide(L)'
;MFKNISVLSPNKDTYKDEFVTDKCFEAQIKPELSSKMRQELIDVLYTYKNAYASDNEPLGTIRGHEFYITTNIDRQYPPVLRRPSFP
;
A
#
# COMPACT_ATOMS: atom_id res chain seq x y z
N MET A 1 -35.19 -34.12 -6.00
CA MET A 1 -34.98 -34.11 -4.54
C MET A 1 -33.51 -34.43 -4.27
N PHE A 2 -32.64 -33.41 -4.22
CA PHE A 2 -31.26 -33.50 -3.75
C PHE A 2 -30.91 -32.17 -3.05
N LYS A 3 -30.11 -32.28 -2.01
CA LYS A 3 -30.11 -31.44 -0.80
C LYS A 3 -29.58 -30.02 -1.02
N ASN A 4 -30.28 -29.06 -0.39
CA ASN A 4 -29.71 -27.78 0.03
C ASN A 4 -28.44 -28.04 0.85
N ILE A 5 -27.29 -27.60 0.34
CA ILE A 5 -26.05 -27.45 1.10
C ILE A 5 -25.94 -25.96 1.40
N SER A 6 -26.71 -25.54 2.40
CA SER A 6 -26.38 -24.40 3.23
C SER A 6 -25.14 -24.77 4.04
N VAL A 7 -23.96 -24.29 3.63
CA VAL A 7 -22.82 -24.21 4.55
C VAL A 7 -22.25 -22.79 4.41
N LEU A 8 -22.84 -21.91 5.21
CA LEU A 8 -22.14 -20.93 6.04
C LEU A 8 -20.75 -20.50 5.52
N SER A 9 -20.64 -19.27 5.03
CA SER A 9 -19.37 -18.52 5.12
C SER A 9 -19.57 -17.32 6.04
N PRO A 10 -19.74 -17.52 7.36
CA PRO A 10 -20.10 -16.46 8.29
C PRO A 10 -18.83 -15.76 8.80
N ASN A 11 -17.91 -15.35 7.92
CA ASN A 11 -16.61 -14.76 8.31
C ASN A 11 -15.85 -14.05 7.17
N LYS A 12 -16.50 -13.61 6.08
CA LYS A 12 -15.79 -12.79 5.06
C LYS A 12 -15.86 -11.30 5.37
N ASP A 13 -16.94 -10.87 6.00
CA ASP A 13 -17.20 -9.46 6.25
C ASP A 13 -16.37 -8.91 7.42
N THR A 14 -16.10 -9.73 8.44
CA THR A 14 -15.33 -9.31 9.64
C THR A 14 -13.93 -8.78 9.28
N TYR A 15 -13.19 -9.50 8.42
CA TYR A 15 -11.85 -9.05 7.98
C TYR A 15 -11.88 -7.80 7.09
N LYS A 16 -13.01 -7.56 6.43
CA LYS A 16 -13.21 -6.38 5.58
C LYS A 16 -13.54 -5.16 6.43
N ASP A 17 -14.33 -5.35 7.49
CA ASP A 17 -14.67 -4.30 8.45
C ASP A 17 -13.44 -3.87 9.28
N GLU A 18 -12.59 -4.82 9.68
CA GLU A 18 -11.27 -4.55 10.27
C GLU A 18 -10.39 -3.73 9.30
N PHE A 19 -10.31 -4.14 8.03
CA PHE A 19 -9.57 -3.39 7.00
C PHE A 19 -10.10 -1.95 6.81
N VAL A 20 -11.42 -1.78 6.82
CA VAL A 20 -12.04 -0.44 6.70
C VAL A 20 -11.71 0.43 7.91
N THR A 21 -11.72 -0.15 9.11
CA THR A 21 -11.44 0.58 10.35
C THR A 21 -9.97 0.96 10.48
N ASP A 22 -9.06 0.07 10.09
CA ASP A 22 -7.62 0.30 10.27
C ASP A 22 -7.02 1.09 9.10
N LYS A 23 -7.34 0.72 7.86
CA LYS A 23 -6.69 1.25 6.66
C LYS A 23 -7.52 2.30 5.94
N CYS A 24 -8.85 2.14 5.89
CA CYS A 24 -9.70 3.15 5.25
C CYS A 24 -10.05 4.33 6.17
N PHE A 25 -9.78 4.25 7.47
CA PHE A 25 -9.94 5.39 8.39
C PHE A 25 -8.91 6.49 8.11
N GLU A 26 -7.66 6.11 7.84
CA GLU A 26 -6.61 7.04 7.43
C GLU A 26 -6.77 7.52 5.98
N ALA A 27 -7.45 6.73 5.15
CA ALA A 27 -7.71 7.10 3.76
C ALA A 27 -8.67 8.31 3.70
N GLN A 28 -8.20 9.42 3.14
CA GLN A 28 -9.01 10.62 2.89
C GLN A 28 -10.01 10.41 1.74
N ILE A 29 -10.95 9.48 1.91
CA ILE A 29 -12.03 9.23 0.95
C ILE A 29 -12.97 10.44 0.97
N LYS A 30 -13.15 11.08 -0.20
CA LYS A 30 -13.98 12.27 -0.30
C LYS A 30 -15.44 11.97 0.13
N PRO A 31 -16.07 12.88 0.91
CA PRO A 31 -17.45 12.71 1.35
C PRO A 31 -18.48 12.89 0.22
N GLU A 32 -18.07 13.43 -0.93
CA GLU A 32 -18.89 13.60 -2.13
C GLU A 32 -19.25 12.28 -2.82
N LEU A 33 -18.62 11.17 -2.40
CA LEU A 33 -18.81 9.87 -3.01
C LEU A 33 -20.15 9.24 -2.57
N SER A 34 -20.95 8.79 -3.54
CA SER A 34 -22.19 8.06 -3.26
C SER A 34 -21.92 6.80 -2.45
N SER A 35 -22.87 6.41 -1.59
CA SER A 35 -22.75 5.22 -0.72
C SER A 35 -22.44 3.94 -1.51
N LYS A 36 -23.02 3.79 -2.70
CA LYS A 36 -22.75 2.66 -3.61
C LYS A 36 -21.32 2.66 -4.13
N MET A 37 -20.86 3.81 -4.62
CA MET A 37 -19.50 3.97 -5.15
C MET A 37 -18.45 3.80 -4.04
N ARG A 38 -18.77 4.19 -2.81
CA ARG A 38 -17.91 3.96 -1.64
C ARG A 38 -17.77 2.47 -1.32
N GLN A 39 -18.84 1.70 -1.41
CA GLN A 39 -18.79 0.25 -1.22
C GLN A 39 -17.98 -0.42 -2.32
N GLU A 40 -18.22 -0.07 -3.58
CA GLU A 40 -17.44 -0.57 -4.72
C GLU A 40 -15.94 -0.24 -4.60
N LEU A 41 -15.62 0.98 -4.14
CA LEU A 41 -14.23 1.37 -3.89
C LEU A 41 -13.61 0.49 -2.79
N ILE A 42 -14.30 0.28 -1.67
CA ILE A 42 -13.81 -0.58 -0.59
C ILE A 42 -13.62 -2.02 -1.08
N ASP A 43 -14.51 -2.53 -1.94
CA ASP A 43 -14.37 -3.86 -2.54
C ASP A 43 -13.09 -3.98 -3.37
N VAL A 44 -12.82 -2.99 -4.22
CA VAL A 44 -11.60 -2.94 -5.03
C VAL A 44 -10.37 -2.83 -4.13
N LEU A 45 -10.38 -1.92 -3.16
CA LEU A 45 -9.25 -1.73 -2.25
C LEU A 45 -8.95 -3.00 -1.45
N TYR A 46 -9.97 -3.68 -0.93
CA TYR A 46 -9.82 -4.93 -0.20
C TYR A 46 -9.32 -6.06 -1.10
N THR A 47 -9.78 -6.13 -2.34
CA THR A 47 -9.35 -7.13 -3.33
C THR A 47 -7.85 -7.02 -3.60
N TYR A 48 -7.33 -5.80 -3.71
CA TYR A 48 -5.91 -5.53 -3.97
C TYR A 48 -5.10 -5.22 -2.71
N LYS A 49 -5.58 -5.60 -1.52
CA LYS A 49 -4.92 -5.25 -0.25
C LYS A 49 -3.46 -5.70 -0.14
N ASN A 50 -3.10 -6.80 -0.80
CA ASN A 50 -1.75 -7.35 -0.82
C ASN A 50 -0.79 -6.59 -1.76
N ALA A 51 -1.30 -5.66 -2.58
CA ALA A 51 -0.48 -4.82 -3.46
C ALA A 51 0.00 -3.54 -2.77
N TYR A 52 -0.56 -3.19 -1.61
CA TYR A 52 -0.12 -2.03 -0.84
C TYR A 52 1.13 -2.35 -0.03
N ALA A 53 2.06 -1.40 0.06
CA ALA A 53 3.12 -1.46 1.05
C ALA A 53 2.50 -1.43 2.46
N SER A 54 2.87 -2.39 3.30
CA SER A 54 2.63 -2.33 4.74
C SER A 54 3.94 -2.00 5.44
N ASP A 55 3.90 -1.56 6.70
CA ASP A 55 5.12 -1.29 7.48
C ASP A 55 6.04 -2.53 7.60
N ASN A 56 5.45 -3.73 7.58
CA ASN A 56 6.16 -5.00 7.59
C ASN A 56 6.65 -5.43 6.20
N GLU A 57 6.05 -4.91 5.13
CA GLU A 57 6.33 -5.25 3.73
C GLU A 57 6.37 -3.96 2.89
N PRO A 58 7.43 -3.14 3.06
CA PRO A 58 7.54 -1.88 2.34
C PRO A 58 7.71 -2.13 0.84
N LEU A 59 7.22 -1.18 0.03
CA LEU A 59 7.42 -1.16 -1.42
C LEU A 59 8.92 -1.25 -1.72
N GLY A 60 9.35 -2.34 -2.36
CA GLY A 60 10.77 -2.64 -2.63
C GLY A 60 11.29 -3.95 -1.99
N THR A 61 10.52 -4.60 -1.12
CA THR A 61 10.83 -5.94 -0.58
C THR A 61 10.19 -7.08 -1.40
N ILE A 62 9.89 -6.84 -2.68
CA ILE A 62 9.57 -7.94 -3.60
C ILE A 62 10.89 -8.69 -3.84
N ARG A 63 10.96 -9.95 -3.41
CA ARG A 63 12.15 -10.82 -3.63
C ARG A 63 12.52 -10.79 -5.12
N GLY A 64 13.66 -10.17 -5.45
CA GLY A 64 14.15 -10.02 -6.82
C GLY A 64 13.99 -8.64 -7.46
N HIS A 65 13.43 -7.64 -6.76
CA HIS A 65 13.38 -6.23 -7.18
C HIS A 65 13.97 -5.31 -6.11
N GLU A 66 15.09 -5.73 -5.52
CA GLU A 66 15.89 -4.86 -4.66
C GLU A 66 16.43 -3.71 -5.52
N PHE A 67 16.08 -2.47 -5.19
CA PHE A 67 16.65 -1.29 -5.84
C PHE A 67 17.41 -0.46 -4.82
N TYR A 68 18.69 -0.26 -5.09
CA TYR A 68 19.52 0.65 -4.32
C TYR A 68 19.25 2.08 -4.77
N ILE A 69 18.60 2.88 -3.92
CA ILE A 69 18.51 4.32 -4.13
C ILE A 69 19.81 4.95 -3.63
N THR A 70 20.80 5.04 -4.51
CA THR A 70 22.01 5.81 -4.24
C THR A 70 21.70 7.28 -4.48
N THR A 71 21.52 8.05 -3.41
CA THR A 71 21.55 9.51 -3.51
C THR A 71 22.97 9.92 -3.87
N ASN A 72 23.15 10.69 -4.95
CA ASN A 72 24.45 11.24 -5.36
C ASN A 72 24.91 12.36 -4.39
N ILE A 73 25.00 12.05 -3.10
CA ILE A 73 25.56 12.93 -2.06
C ILE A 73 27.07 12.77 -1.95
N ASP A 74 27.66 11.78 -2.63
CA ASP A 74 29.10 11.71 -2.79
C ASP A 74 29.59 12.90 -3.61
N ARG A 75 30.61 13.59 -3.06
CA ARG A 75 31.24 14.73 -3.73
C ARG A 75 31.77 14.23 -5.08
N GLN A 76 31.20 14.74 -6.18
CA GLN A 76 31.50 14.36 -7.57
C GLN A 76 32.99 14.33 -7.93
N TYR A 77 33.85 14.97 -7.14
CA TYR A 77 35.27 15.08 -7.42
C TYR A 77 36.14 14.66 -6.21
N PRO A 78 37.21 13.88 -6.46
CA PRO A 78 38.21 13.55 -5.45
C PRO A 78 38.84 14.84 -4.88
N PRO A 79 39.35 14.81 -3.63
CA PRO A 79 39.84 16.00 -2.93
C PRO A 79 40.81 16.88 -3.75
N VAL A 80 41.64 16.25 -4.58
CA VAL A 80 42.65 16.91 -5.44
C VAL A 80 42.02 17.77 -6.55
N LEU A 81 40.80 17.45 -6.99
CA LEU A 81 40.06 18.17 -8.03
C LEU A 81 39.03 19.16 -7.45
N ARG A 82 38.97 19.30 -6.12
CA ARG A 82 38.09 20.28 -5.49
C ARG A 82 38.70 21.66 -5.66
N ARG A 83 37.94 22.58 -6.29
CA ARG A 83 38.34 23.99 -6.34
C ARG A 83 38.36 24.53 -4.91
N PRO A 84 39.38 25.33 -4.52
CA PRO A 84 39.32 26.05 -3.26
C PRO A 84 38.08 26.95 -3.25
N SER A 85 37.50 27.17 -2.07
CA SER A 85 36.43 28.15 -1.90
C SER A 85 36.92 29.51 -2.40
N PHE A 86 36.14 30.14 -3.28
CA PHE A 86 36.45 31.46 -3.82
C PHE A 86 36.49 32.49 -2.67
N PRO A 87 37.42 33.47 -2.69
CA PRO A 87 37.50 34.53 -1.66
C PRO A 87 36.27 35.44 -1.62
#